data_AF-A0A241VC30-F1
#
_entry.id   AF-A0A241VC30-F1
#
_cell.length_a   1.000
_cell.length_b   1.000
_cell.length_c   1.000
_cell.angle_alpha   90.00
_cell.angle_beta   90.00
_cell.angle_gamma   90.00
#
_symmetry.space_group_name_H-M   'P 1'
#
loop_
_entity.id
_entity.type
_entity.pdbx_description
1 polymer ?
#
loop_
_entity_poly.entity_id
_entity_poly.type
_entity_poly.pdbx_seq_one_letter_code
_entity_poly.pdbx_strand_id
1 'polypeptide(L)'
;MKKILFSCFLMGCATSNVALASVEQYVAAVDQISEQYKQETRNFFSSLDAQQTRFTSQQQAKFCGIVGNYVDRLYQAADQNRESLDRQFRHMTRQDVINKVMSSKEMLILKKYNIQCDLK
;
A
#
# COMPACT_ATOMS: atom_id res chain seq x y z
N MET A 1 15.19 5.76 62.51
CA MET A 1 15.69 6.80 61.58
C MET A 1 16.66 6.18 60.58
N LYS A 2 16.29 6.11 59.30
CA LYS A 2 17.16 6.24 58.11
C LYS A 2 16.23 6.25 56.89
N LYS A 3 16.06 7.41 56.25
CA LYS A 3 15.23 7.58 55.05
C LYS A 3 16.15 7.39 53.84
N ILE A 4 15.98 6.32 53.09
CA ILE A 4 16.68 6.14 51.80
C ILE A 4 15.72 6.62 50.71
N LEU A 5 15.98 7.84 50.25
CA LEU A 5 15.36 8.40 49.05
C LEU A 5 15.97 7.70 47.83
N PHE A 6 15.20 6.80 47.21
CA PHE A 6 15.51 6.30 45.88
C PHE A 6 14.95 7.30 44.86
N SER A 7 15.78 8.27 44.49
CA SER A 7 15.54 9.14 43.35
C SER A 7 15.91 8.36 42.08
N CYS A 8 14.92 7.76 41.42
CA CYS A 8 15.10 7.22 40.07
C CYS A 8 14.97 8.37 39.07
N PHE A 9 16.11 9.01 38.80
CA PHE A 9 16.29 9.87 37.65
C PHE A 9 16.41 8.99 36.40
N LEU A 10 15.27 8.58 35.83
CA LEU A 10 15.22 7.98 34.50
C LEU A 10 15.25 9.11 33.47
N MET A 11 16.45 9.64 33.23
CA MET A 11 16.73 10.49 32.09
C MET A 11 17.63 9.70 31.15
N GLY A 12 17.13 9.40 29.96
CA GLY A 12 17.95 8.89 28.87
C GLY A 12 17.45 7.59 28.25
N CYS A 13 16.46 7.70 27.35
CA CYS A 13 16.40 7.00 26.05
C CYS A 13 15.20 7.57 25.27
N ALA A 14 15.21 8.87 24.99
CA ALA A 14 14.25 9.50 24.10
C ALA A 14 14.87 9.64 22.70
N THR A 15 15.15 8.52 22.02
CA THR A 15 15.58 8.55 20.61
C THR A 15 14.86 7.53 19.72
N SER A 16 13.91 6.75 20.22
CA SER A 16 13.19 5.72 19.45
C SER A 16 11.74 6.04 19.12
N ASN A 17 11.17 7.14 19.62
CA ASN A 17 9.74 7.45 19.40
C ASN A 17 9.41 7.84 17.95
N VAL A 18 10.37 8.39 17.19
CA VAL A 18 10.14 8.86 15.82
C VAL A 18 10.02 7.68 14.85
N ALA A 19 10.90 6.68 14.96
CA ALA A 19 10.91 5.53 14.05
C ALA A 19 9.67 4.64 14.21
N LEU A 20 9.17 4.47 15.45
CA LEU A 20 7.96 3.69 15.71
C LEU A 20 6.70 4.38 15.16
N ALA A 21 6.58 5.70 15.34
CA ALA A 21 5.42 6.46 14.84
C ALA A 21 5.28 6.40 13.30
N SER A 22 6.39 6.44 12.56
CA SER A 22 6.38 6.33 11.09
C SER A 22 6.04 4.94 10.55
N VAL A 23 6.34 3.87 11.29
CA VAL A 23 5.91 2.52 10.88
C VAL A 23 4.40 2.39 11.05
N GLU A 24 3.85 2.87 12.16
CA GLU A 24 2.39 2.91 12.36
C GLU A 24 1.69 3.77 11.30
N GLN A 25 2.25 4.93 10.96
CA GLN A 25 1.75 5.78 9.88
C GLN A 25 1.77 5.08 8.52
N TYR A 26 2.85 4.38 8.20
CA TYR A 26 2.94 3.59 6.96
C TYR A 26 1.88 2.49 6.91
N VAL A 27 1.73 1.70 7.98
CA VAL A 27 0.73 0.63 8.04
C VAL A 27 -0.68 1.20 7.90
N ALA A 28 -1.01 2.26 8.64
CA ALA A 28 -2.31 2.91 8.55
C ALA A 28 -2.59 3.45 7.14
N ALA A 29 -1.58 4.03 6.48
CA ALA A 29 -1.70 4.49 5.10
C ALA A 29 -1.96 3.33 4.14
N VAL A 30 -1.19 2.23 4.24
CA VAL A 30 -1.38 1.04 3.40
C VAL A 30 -2.75 0.42 3.59
N ASP A 31 -3.26 0.34 4.82
CA ASP A 31 -4.59 -0.19 5.12
C ASP A 31 -5.68 0.66 4.47
N GLN A 32 -5.60 1.99 4.61
CA GLN A 32 -6.54 2.92 3.99
C GLN A 32 -6.50 2.84 2.45
N ILE A 33 -5.30 2.77 1.87
CA ILE A 33 -5.09 2.64 0.42
C ILE A 33 -5.71 1.33 -0.08
N SER A 34 -5.52 0.24 0.65
CA SER A 34 -6.02 -1.10 0.31
C SER A 34 -7.54 -1.18 0.38
N GLU A 35 -8.17 -0.61 1.40
CA GLU A 35 -9.63 -0.57 1.51
C GLU A 35 -10.26 0.31 0.42
N GLN A 36 -9.64 1.44 0.08
CA GLN A 36 -10.12 2.26 -1.03
C GLN A 36 -10.01 1.53 -2.36
N TYR A 37 -8.87 0.89 -2.65
CA TYR A 37 -8.70 0.08 -3.86
C TYR A 37 -9.75 -1.04 -3.95
N LYS A 38 -10.02 -1.74 -2.84
CA LYS A 38 -11.04 -2.78 -2.75
C LYS A 38 -12.43 -2.22 -3.02
N GLN A 39 -12.77 -1.05 -2.49
CA GLN A 39 -14.06 -0.40 -2.73
C GLN A 39 -14.20 0.03 -4.20
N GLU A 40 -13.21 0.72 -4.75
CA GLU A 40 -13.20 1.17 -6.16
C GLU A 40 -13.31 -0.01 -7.12
N THR A 41 -12.56 -1.09 -6.84
CA THR A 41 -12.58 -2.33 -7.62
C THR A 41 -13.93 -3.02 -7.55
N ARG A 42 -14.52 -3.17 -6.36
CA ARG A 42 -15.88 -3.75 -6.20
C ARG A 42 -16.92 -2.94 -6.95
N ASN A 43 -16.90 -1.62 -6.80
CA ASN A 43 -17.83 -0.71 -7.48
C ASN A 43 -17.67 -0.80 -9.00
N PHE A 44 -16.44 -0.93 -9.50
CA PHE A 44 -16.19 -1.16 -10.91
C PHE A 44 -16.80 -2.48 -11.37
N PHE A 45 -16.48 -3.61 -10.71
CA PHE A 45 -17.01 -4.92 -11.09
C PHE A 45 -18.54 -5.01 -10.99
N SER A 46 -19.16 -4.39 -9.98
CA SER A 46 -20.63 -4.35 -9.85
C SER A 46 -21.32 -3.50 -10.93
N SER A 47 -20.58 -2.64 -11.61
CA SER A 47 -21.11 -1.82 -12.71
C SER A 47 -21.04 -2.52 -14.08
N LEU A 48 -20.45 -3.71 -14.13
CA LEU A 48 -20.27 -4.47 -15.36
C LEU A 48 -21.51 -5.30 -15.68
N ASP A 49 -21.75 -5.56 -16.97
CA ASP A 49 -22.73 -6.55 -17.39
C ASP A 49 -22.23 -7.95 -16.98
N ALA A 50 -23.05 -8.70 -16.25
CA ALA A 50 -22.72 -10.04 -15.78
C ALA A 50 -22.46 -11.05 -16.91
N GLN A 51 -22.96 -10.78 -18.12
CA GLN A 51 -22.73 -11.63 -19.30
C GLN A 51 -21.51 -11.22 -20.12
N GLN A 52 -20.87 -10.07 -19.81
CA GLN A 52 -19.72 -9.63 -20.59
C GLN A 52 -18.50 -10.53 -20.31
N THR A 53 -17.82 -10.95 -21.36
CA THR A 53 -16.65 -11.84 -21.28
C THR A 53 -15.32 -11.09 -21.38
N ARG A 54 -15.36 -9.77 -21.61
CA ARG A 54 -14.21 -8.90 -21.84
C ARG A 54 -14.59 -7.45 -21.52
N PHE A 55 -13.59 -6.66 -21.12
CA PHE A 55 -13.78 -5.21 -20.94
C PHE A 55 -13.83 -4.49 -22.29
N THR A 56 -14.67 -3.46 -22.37
CA THR A 56 -14.54 -2.43 -23.41
C THR A 56 -13.26 -1.62 -23.18
N SER A 57 -12.80 -0.89 -24.20
CA SER A 57 -11.63 -0.01 -24.05
C SER A 57 -11.81 1.02 -22.92
N GLN A 58 -13.02 1.53 -22.71
CA GLN A 58 -13.32 2.46 -21.63
C GLN A 58 -13.27 1.78 -20.26
N GLN A 59 -13.83 0.57 -20.14
CA GLN A 59 -13.76 -0.22 -18.91
C GLN A 59 -12.31 -0.60 -18.57
N GLN A 60 -11.52 -0.98 -19.59
CA GLN A 60 -10.08 -1.26 -19.44
C GLN A 60 -9.33 -0.04 -18.91
N ALA A 61 -9.52 1.13 -19.54
CA ALA A 61 -8.89 2.36 -19.09
C ALA A 61 -9.29 2.72 -17.65
N LYS A 62 -10.58 2.58 -17.30
CA LYS A 62 -11.07 2.84 -15.96
C LYS A 62 -10.46 1.89 -14.93
N PHE A 63 -10.45 0.59 -15.20
CA PHE A 63 -9.85 -0.41 -14.32
C PHE A 63 -8.35 -0.17 -14.13
N CYS A 64 -7.62 0.08 -15.22
CA CYS A 64 -6.19 0.35 -15.13
C CYS A 64 -5.87 1.68 -14.45
N GLY A 65 -6.77 2.67 -14.52
CA GLY A 65 -6.68 3.87 -13.69
C GLY A 65 -6.79 3.58 -12.19
N ILE A 66 -7.72 2.70 -11.79
CA ILE A 66 -7.86 2.25 -10.39
C ILE A 66 -6.58 1.56 -9.92
N VAL A 67 -6.05 0.61 -10.69
CA VAL A 67 -4.81 -0.11 -10.35
C VAL A 67 -3.59 0.83 -10.35
N GLY A 68 -3.50 1.76 -11.30
CA GLY A 68 -2.43 2.76 -11.36
C GLY A 68 -2.41 3.65 -10.12
N ASN A 69 -3.57 4.21 -9.74
CA ASN A 69 -3.72 5.00 -8.53
C ASN A 69 -3.34 4.20 -7.26
N TYR A 70 -3.72 2.92 -7.20
CA TYR A 70 -3.33 2.04 -6.10
C TYR A 70 -1.80 1.88 -5.99
N VAL A 71 -1.13 1.59 -7.12
CA VAL A 71 0.34 1.51 -7.19
C VAL A 71 1.01 2.82 -6.77
N ASP A 72 0.55 3.95 -7.31
CA ASP A 72 1.13 5.26 -7.03
C ASP A 72 1.05 5.61 -5.54
N ARG A 73 -0.11 5.36 -4.92
CA ARG A 73 -0.32 5.64 -3.50
C ARG A 73 0.49 4.71 -2.60
N LEU A 74 0.60 3.44 -2.94
CA LEU A 74 1.46 2.49 -2.21
C LEU A 74 2.93 2.93 -2.26
N TYR A 75 3.41 3.28 -3.45
CA TYR A 75 4.78 3.76 -3.61
C TYR A 75 5.01 5.06 -2.82
N GLN A 76 4.09 6.01 -2.90
CA GLN A 76 4.17 7.27 -2.16
C GLN A 76 4.19 7.04 -0.64
N ALA A 77 3.34 6.14 -0.11
CA ALA A 77 3.33 5.82 1.31
C ALA A 77 4.67 5.21 1.75
N ALA A 78 5.26 4.33 0.93
CA ALA A 78 6.56 3.75 1.20
C ALA A 78 7.70 4.79 1.11
N ASP A 79 7.64 5.71 0.14
CA ASP A 79 8.61 6.77 -0.08
C ASP A 79 8.63 7.78 1.10
N GLN A 80 7.45 8.18 1.58
CA GLN A 80 7.29 9.13 2.69
C GLN A 80 7.77 8.57 4.04
N ASN A 81 7.68 7.25 4.23
CA ASN A 81 8.07 6.58 5.47
C ASN A 81 9.40 5.83 5.34
N ARG A 82 10.12 6.04 4.22
CA ARG A 82 11.23 5.19 3.78
C ARG A 82 12.28 4.98 4.85
N GLU A 83 12.67 6.03 5.57
CA GLU A 83 13.74 5.97 6.59
C GLU A 83 13.44 4.99 7.73
N SER A 84 12.16 4.74 7.98
CA SER A 84 11.66 3.94 9.09
C SER A 84 11.25 2.53 8.70
N LEU A 85 11.25 2.22 7.40
CA LEU A 85 10.98 0.88 6.91
C LEU A 85 12.24 0.01 6.92
N ASP A 86 12.04 -1.31 6.95
CA ASP A 86 13.14 -2.26 6.80
C ASP A 86 13.96 -1.99 5.55
N ARG A 87 15.24 -2.38 5.59
CA ARG A 87 16.20 -2.13 4.49
C ARG A 87 15.70 -2.59 3.12
N GLN A 88 14.92 -3.67 3.07
CA GLN A 88 14.32 -4.17 1.83
C GLN A 88 13.31 -3.20 1.20
N PHE A 89 12.58 -2.43 2.02
CA PHE A 89 11.60 -1.44 1.56
C PHE A 89 12.24 -0.07 1.32
N ARG A 90 13.40 0.20 1.94
CA ARG A 90 14.18 1.42 1.71
C ARG A 90 14.63 1.62 0.27
N HIS A 91 14.83 0.54 -0.47
CA HIS A 91 15.23 0.58 -1.87
C HIS A 91 14.09 0.20 -2.82
N MET A 92 12.85 0.08 -2.31
CA MET A 92 11.70 -0.23 -3.13
C MET A 92 11.47 0.87 -4.16
N THR A 93 11.53 0.50 -5.42
CA THR A 93 11.17 1.36 -6.54
C THR A 93 9.69 1.26 -6.84
N ARG A 94 9.17 2.22 -7.61
CA ARG A 94 7.80 2.14 -8.12
C ARG A 94 7.60 0.90 -9.01
N GLN A 95 8.62 0.49 -9.76
CA GLN A 95 8.58 -0.72 -10.57
C GLN A 95 8.45 -1.98 -9.69
N ASP A 96 9.06 -2.01 -8.51
CA ASP A 96 8.90 -3.13 -7.57
C ASP A 96 7.45 -3.22 -7.07
N VAL A 97 6.82 -2.08 -6.80
CA VAL A 97 5.39 -2.02 -6.43
C VAL A 97 4.52 -2.50 -7.58
N ILE A 98 4.76 -2.04 -8.81
CA ILE A 98 4.05 -2.53 -10.01
C ILE A 98 4.19 -4.05 -10.10
N ASN A 99 5.42 -4.57 -10.05
CA ASN A 99 5.69 -6.00 -10.14
C ASN A 99 4.93 -6.78 -9.07
N LYS A 100 4.92 -6.28 -7.83
CA LYS A 100 4.21 -6.90 -6.72
C LYS A 100 2.70 -6.93 -6.98
N VAL A 101 2.10 -5.81 -7.36
CA VAL A 101 0.66 -5.69 -7.64
C VAL A 101 0.27 -6.58 -8.84
N MET A 102 1.02 -6.52 -9.93
CA MET A 102 0.73 -7.27 -11.16
C MET A 102 0.94 -8.79 -11.00
N SER A 103 1.74 -9.22 -10.02
CA SER A 103 1.91 -10.62 -9.64
C SER A 103 0.88 -11.15 -8.63
N SER A 104 -0.03 -10.29 -8.14
CA SER A 104 -1.10 -10.71 -7.22
C SER A 104 -2.01 -11.75 -7.86
N LYS A 105 -2.64 -12.60 -7.02
CA LYS A 105 -3.53 -13.66 -7.51
C LYS A 105 -4.69 -13.07 -8.31
N GLU A 106 -5.20 -11.93 -7.86
CA GLU A 106 -6.26 -11.15 -8.47
C GLU A 106 -5.87 -10.72 -9.89
N MET A 107 -4.71 -10.07 -10.06
CA MET A 107 -4.23 -9.66 -11.38
C MET A 107 -3.95 -10.84 -12.31
N LEU A 108 -3.40 -11.94 -11.77
CA LEU A 108 -3.16 -13.15 -12.55
C LEU A 108 -4.46 -13.81 -13.03
N ILE A 109 -5.54 -13.74 -12.26
CA ILE A 109 -6.87 -14.18 -12.71
C ILE A 109 -7.35 -13.29 -13.85
N LEU A 110 -7.30 -11.97 -13.69
CA LEU A 110 -7.76 -11.01 -14.70
C LEU A 110 -6.97 -11.11 -16.01
N LYS A 111 -5.68 -11.43 -15.93
CA LYS A 111 -4.83 -11.69 -17.11
C LYS A 111 -5.38 -12.82 -17.99
N LYS A 112 -6.01 -13.86 -17.41
CA LYS A 112 -6.64 -14.96 -18.16
C LYS A 112 -7.82 -14.49 -19.01
N TYR A 113 -8.43 -13.37 -18.65
CA TYR A 113 -9.52 -12.73 -19.38
C TYR A 113 -9.04 -11.60 -20.30
N ASN A 114 -7.74 -11.55 -20.61
CA ASN A 114 -7.10 -10.51 -21.41
C ASN A 114 -7.20 -9.09 -20.84
N ILE A 115 -7.43 -8.97 -19.52
CA ILE A 115 -7.40 -7.70 -18.82
C ILE A 115 -5.97 -7.48 -18.35
N GLN A 116 -5.24 -6.56 -19.00
CA GLN A 116 -3.85 -6.24 -18.68
C GLN A 116 -3.65 -4.73 -18.62
N CYS A 117 -3.02 -4.27 -17.55
CA CYS A 117 -2.67 -2.86 -17.38
C CYS A 117 -1.18 -2.67 -17.64
N ASP A 118 -0.87 -1.86 -18.65
CA ASP A 118 0.50 -1.41 -18.94
C ASP A 118 0.84 -0.22 -18.04
N LEU A 119 1.19 -0.54 -16.79
CA LEU A 119 1.61 0.45 -15.81
C LEU A 119 3.09 0.78 -16.04
N LYS A 120 3.38 2.06 -16.21
CA LYS A 120 4.73 2.62 -16.33
C LYS A 120 5.06 3.38 -15.07
#